data_AF-A0AAP3EM17-F1
#
_entry.id   AF-A0AAP3EM17-F1
#
_cell.length_a   1.000
_cell.length_b   1.000
_cell.length_c   1.000
_cell.angle_alpha   90.00
_cell.angle_beta   90.00
_cell.angle_gamma   90.00
#
_symmetry.space_group_name_H-M   'P 1'
#
loop_
_entity.id
_entity.type
_entity.pdbx_description
1 polymer ?
#
loop_
_entity_poly.entity_id
_entity_poly.type
_entity_poly.pdbx_seq_one_letter_code
_entity_poly.pdbx_strand_id
1 'polypeptide(L)' 'MNATTQNQRYALQELEKEALMGAEGEEIFAREVRCIDLSNFAARKNDIAEQLWEAAVEIGFFQVSHHGIPLADIR' A
#
# COMPACT_ATOMS: atom_id res chain seq x y z
N MET A 1 7.65 6.28 -43.79
CA MET A 1 6.55 6.05 -42.83
C MET A 1 6.03 7.43 -42.44
N ASN A 2 4.76 7.73 -42.70
CA ASN A 2 4.23 9.10 -42.65
C ASN A 2 3.80 9.48 -41.23
N ALA A 3 4.04 10.73 -40.82
CA ALA A 3 3.71 11.26 -39.49
C ALA A 3 2.23 11.05 -39.10
N THR A 4 1.31 11.05 -40.07
CA THR A 4 -0.12 10.79 -39.88
C THR A 4 -0.40 9.38 -39.34
N THR A 5 0.31 8.36 -39.86
CA THR A 5 0.16 6.96 -39.42
C THR A 5 0.68 6.77 -37.99
N GLN A 6 1.72 7.52 -37.62
CA GLN A 6 2.29 7.46 -36.27
C GLN A 6 1.38 8.10 -35.23
N ASN A 7 0.74 9.22 -35.59
CA ASN A 7 -0.24 9.88 -34.72
C ASN A 7 -1.50 9.03 -34.51
N GLN A 8 -1.99 8.36 -35.56
CA GLN A 8 -3.12 7.43 -35.44
C GLN A 8 -2.82 6.24 -34.52
N ARG A 9 -1.62 5.66 -34.60
CA ARG A 9 -1.21 4.58 -33.70
C ARG A 9 -1.11 5.05 -32.24
N TYR A 10 -0.55 6.24 -32.01
CA TYR A 10 -0.47 6.80 -30.66
C TYR A 10 -1.86 7.08 -30.08
N ALA A 11 -2.77 7.65 -30.87
CA ALA A 11 -4.15 7.88 -30.45
C ALA A 11 -4.89 6.56 -30.10
N LEU A 12 -4.69 5.50 -30.89
CA LEU A 12 -5.24 4.18 -30.59
C LEU A 12 -4.67 3.59 -29.30
N GLN A 13 -3.36 3.73 -29.06
CA GLN A 13 -2.72 3.27 -27.83
C GLN A 13 -3.24 3.99 -26.58
N GLU A 14 -3.53 5.29 -26.68
CA GLU A 14 -4.09 6.03 -25.55
C GLU A 14 -5.55 5.65 -25.29
N LEU A 15 -6.35 5.48 -26.35
CA LEU A 15 -7.72 4.95 -26.25
C LEU A 15 -7.77 3.55 -25.63
N GLU A 16 -6.82 2.67 -25.97
CA GLU A 16 -6.71 1.33 -25.37
C GLU A 16 -6.42 1.42 -23.86
N LYS A 17 -5.57 2.35 -23.42
CA LYS A 17 -5.32 2.57 -21.98
C LYS A 17 -6.55 3.14 -21.28
N GLU A 18 -7.18 4.16 -21.85
CA GLU A 18 -8.37 4.78 -21.27
C GLU A 18 -9.52 3.78 -21.13
N ALA A 19 -9.68 2.86 -22.08
CA ALA A 19 -10.68 1.79 -22.02
C ALA A 19 -10.47 0.80 -20.85
N LEU A 20 -9.25 0.70 -20.30
CA LEU A 20 -8.93 -0.09 -19.12
C LEU A 20 -9.15 0.68 -17.81
N MET A 21 -9.27 2.01 -17.86
CA MET A 21 -9.47 2.84 -16.67
C MET A 21 -10.95 2.83 -16.25
N GLY A 22 -11.20 2.69 -14.94
CA GLY A 22 -12.56 2.63 -14.39
C GLY A 22 -13.21 1.24 -14.41
N ALA A 23 -12.47 0.19 -14.81
CA ALA A 23 -12.85 -1.18 -14.52
C ALA A 23 -12.89 -1.41 -13.00
N GLU A 24 -13.75 -2.33 -12.55
CA GLU A 24 -13.73 -2.81 -11.16
C GLU A 24 -12.33 -3.39 -10.88
N GLY A 25 -11.65 -2.85 -9.88
CA GLY A 25 -10.41 -3.43 -9.38
C GLY A 25 -10.69 -4.76 -8.67
N GLU A 26 -9.67 -5.60 -8.52
CA GLU A 26 -9.81 -6.77 -7.65
C GLU A 26 -9.78 -6.34 -6.18
N GLU A 27 -10.86 -6.63 -5.45
CA GLU A 27 -10.89 -6.52 -4.00
C GLU A 27 -10.10 -7.68 -3.38
N ILE A 28 -8.84 -7.42 -3.03
CA ILE A 28 -7.98 -8.42 -2.38
C ILE A 28 -8.29 -8.45 -0.88
N PHE A 29 -9.29 -9.23 -0.48
CA PHE A 29 -9.62 -9.47 0.94
C PHE A 29 -8.55 -10.25 1.70
N ALA A 30 -7.65 -10.94 0.98
CA ALA A 30 -6.63 -11.81 1.55
C ALA A 30 -5.36 -11.07 2.02
N ARG A 31 -5.27 -9.75 1.85
CA ARG A 31 -4.09 -9.01 2.33
C ARG A 31 -4.18 -8.86 3.84
N GLU A 32 -3.51 -9.77 4.56
CA GLU A 32 -3.42 -9.73 6.01
C GLU A 32 -2.83 -8.40 6.47
N VAL A 33 -3.54 -7.68 7.37
CA VAL A 33 -3.02 -6.47 7.98
C VAL A 33 -2.17 -6.87 9.18
N ARG A 34 -0.85 -6.66 9.08
CA ARG A 34 0.08 -6.92 10.19
C ARG A 34 -0.28 -6.08 11.41
N CYS A 35 -0.33 -6.70 12.57
CA CYS A 35 -0.43 -6.03 13.87
C CYS A 35 0.90 -6.18 14.62
N ILE A 36 1.59 -5.06 14.82
CA ILE A 36 2.92 -5.02 15.44
C ILE A 36 2.78 -4.66 16.92
N ASP A 37 3.28 -5.51 17.80
CA ASP A 37 3.29 -5.27 19.24
C ASP A 37 4.50 -4.42 19.66
N LEU A 38 4.22 -3.27 20.27
CA LEU A 38 5.23 -2.33 20.74
C LEU A 38 5.65 -2.58 22.21
N SER A 39 5.16 -3.65 22.84
CA SER A 39 5.55 -4.03 24.19
C SER A 39 7.05 -4.31 24.33
N ASN A 40 7.61 -3.96 25.49
CA ASN A 40 9.04 -4.13 25.80
C ASN A 40 9.96 -3.44 24.78
N PHE A 41 9.56 -2.24 24.34
CA PHE A 41 10.26 -1.48 23.30
C PHE A 41 11.76 -1.30 23.56
N ALA A 42 12.17 -1.10 24.82
CA ALA A 42 13.58 -0.93 25.17
C ALA A 42 14.46 -2.14 24.79
N ALA A 43 13.96 -3.36 25.00
CA ALA A 43 14.70 -4.58 24.65
C ALA A 43 14.50 -5.00 23.19
N ARG A 44 13.37 -4.64 22.57
CA ARG A 44 12.95 -5.12 21.24
C ARG A 44 13.00 -4.06 20.14
N LYS A 45 13.64 -2.92 20.38
CA LYS A 45 13.62 -1.78 19.46
C LYS A 45 14.02 -2.15 18.02
N ASN A 46 15.07 -2.95 17.85
CA ASN A 46 15.53 -3.38 16.53
C ASN A 46 14.52 -4.30 15.85
N ASP A 47 14.01 -5.31 16.56
CA ASP A 47 13.02 -6.25 16.02
C ASP A 47 11.71 -5.56 15.64
N ILE A 48 11.29 -4.57 16.43
CA ILE A 48 10.11 -3.75 16.14
C ILE A 48 10.34 -2.88 14.90
N ALA A 49 11.54 -2.29 14.76
CA ALA A 49 11.89 -1.49 13.60
C ALA A 49 11.89 -2.32 12.31
N GLU A 50 12.39 -3.55 12.35
CA GLU A 50 12.38 -4.48 11.22
C GLU A 50 10.94 -4.82 10.81
N GLN A 51 10.09 -5.21 11.76
CA GLN A 51 8.67 -5.50 11.49
C GLN A 51 7.92 -4.31 10.88
N LEU A 52 8.20 -3.09 11.35
CA LEU A 52 7.63 -1.86 10.79
C LEU A 52 8.10 -1.63 9.36
N TRP A 53 9.39 -1.83 9.08
CA TRP A 53 9.96 -1.70 7.75
C TRP A 53 9.36 -2.70 6.77
N GLU A 54 9.35 -3.98 7.12
CA GLU A 54 8.77 -5.05 6.30
C GLU A 54 7.29 -4.78 5.99
N ALA A 55 6.49 -4.41 7.00
CA ALA A 55 5.08 -4.09 6.81
C ALA A 55 4.85 -2.86 5.92
N ALA A 56 5.69 -1.83 6.05
CA ALA A 56 5.61 -0.62 5.24
C ALA A 56 5.96 -0.89 3.77
N VAL A 57 6.98 -1.70 3.50
CA VAL A 57 7.43 -1.98 2.12
C VAL A 57 6.53 -2.98 1.42
N GLU A 58 6.05 -4.01 2.12
CA GLU A 58 5.27 -5.07 1.48
C GLU A 58 3.78 -4.79 1.42
N ILE A 59 3.20 -4.23 2.48
CA ILE A 59 1.76 -4.00 2.59
C ILE A 59 1.44 -2.51 2.40
N GLY A 60 2.31 -1.62 2.87
CA GLY A 60 2.06 -0.18 2.94
C GLY A 60 1.10 0.22 4.06
N PHE A 61 0.64 -0.75 4.86
CA PHE A 61 -0.31 -0.56 5.94
C PHE A 61 -0.10 -1.59 7.05
N PHE A 62 -0.23 -1.15 8.30
CA PHE A 62 -0.13 -1.99 9.49
C PHE A 62 -0.85 -1.33 10.67
N GLN A 63 -1.13 -2.14 11.67
CA GLN A 63 -1.66 -1.71 12.97
C GLN A 63 -0.56 -1.86 14.03
N VAL A 64 -0.64 -1.05 15.09
CA VAL A 64 0.24 -1.17 16.26
C VAL A 64 -0.58 -1.46 17.51
N SER A 65 -0.09 -2.36 18.36
CA SER A 65 -0.66 -2.65 19.68
C SER A 65 0.32 -2.29 20.79
N HIS A 66 -0.19 -2.08 22.01
CA HIS A 66 0.60 -1.66 23.19
C HIS A 66 1.46 -0.40 22.93
N HIS A 67 0.96 0.53 22.11
CA HIS A 67 1.63 1.78 21.78
C HIS A 67 1.72 2.79 22.94
N GLY A 68 1.11 2.50 24.09
CA GLY A 68 1.20 3.30 25.30
C GLY A 68 0.37 4.59 25.32
N ILE A 69 -0.51 4.80 24.33
CA ILE A 69 -1.44 5.94 24.33
C ILE A 69 -2.68 5.52 25.15
N PRO A 70 -2.97 6.19 26.27
CA PRO A 70 -4.13 5.88 27.09
C PRO A 70 -5.45 6.09 26.34
N LEU A 71 -6.41 5.19 26.55
CA LEU A 71 -7.73 5.29 25.91
C LEU A 71 -8.52 6.52 26.37
N ALA A 72 -8.22 7.04 27.57
CA ALA A 72 -8.84 8.25 28.10
C ALA A 72 -8.49 9.51 27.28
N ASP A 73 -7.35 9.52 26.58
CA ASP A 73 -6.90 10.68 25.79
C ASP A 73 -7.49 10.70 24.38
N ILE A 74 -8.22 9.64 23.99
CA ILE A 74 -8.77 9.43 22.64
C ILE A 74 -10.33 9.44 22.66
N ARG A 75 -10.95 9.44 23.85
CA ARG A 75 -12.41 9.33 24.03
C ARG A 75 -13.13 10.66 24.08
#